data_AF-A0A150RU92-F1
#
_entry.id   AF-A0A150RU92-F1
#
_cell.length_a   1.000
_cell.length_b   1.000
_cell.length_c   1.000
_cell.angle_alpha   90.00
_cell.angle_beta   90.00
_cell.angle_gamma   90.00
#
_symmetry.space_group_name_H-M   'P 1'
#
loop_
_entity.id
_entity.type
_entity.pdbx_description
1 polymer ?
#
loop_
_entity_poly.entity_id
_entity_poly.type
_entity_poly.pdbx_seq_one_letter_code
_entity_poly.pdbx_strand_id
1 'polypeptide(L)' 'MDPTPAQPRGLGSGELAMVEPSPRAAVVASLAGTLSRAVALGDEEAARVVHEAIGQLLGLPVAPEG' A
#
# COMPACT_ATOMS: atom_id res chain seq x y z
N MET A 1 -4.01 39.46 -32.36
CA MET A 1 -3.24 38.56 -31.48
C MET A 1 -4.26 37.79 -30.69
N ASP A 2 -4.52 36.54 -31.08
CA ASP A 2 -5.43 35.63 -30.38
C ASP A 2 -4.64 34.82 -29.34
N PRO A 3 -5.19 34.55 -28.14
CA PRO A 3 -4.48 33.81 -27.11
C PRO A 3 -4.52 32.31 -27.43
N THR A 4 -3.35 31.66 -27.36
CA THR A 4 -3.21 30.20 -27.44
C THR A 4 -4.09 29.52 -26.37
N PRO A 5 -4.87 28.48 -26.71
CA PRO A 5 -5.56 27.69 -25.69
C PRO A 5 -4.52 26.98 -24.83
N ALA A 6 -4.56 27.23 -23.52
CA ALA A 6 -3.78 26.46 -22.56
C ALA A 6 -4.28 25.01 -22.58
N GLN A 7 -3.46 24.11 -23.11
CA GLN A 7 -3.74 22.68 -23.08
C GLN A 7 -3.89 22.26 -21.61
N PRO A 8 -5.01 21.61 -21.21
CA PRO A 8 -5.06 20.99 -19.91
C PRO A 8 -4.00 19.89 -19.95
N ARG A 9 -2.97 20.02 -19.10
CA ARG A 9 -2.18 18.86 -18.70
C ARG A 9 -3.13 17.93 -17.99
N GLY A 10 -3.83 17.11 -18.77
CA GLY A 10 -4.38 15.87 -18.30
C GLY A 10 -3.18 15.10 -17.78
N LEU A 11 -2.94 15.21 -16.47
CA LEU A 11 -2.28 14.16 -15.72
C LEU A 11 -3.12 12.92 -16.00
N GLY A 12 -2.68 12.16 -16.99
CA GLY A 12 -3.31 10.93 -17.40
C GLY A 12 -3.37 10.05 -16.16
N SER A 13 -4.57 9.93 -15.60
CA SER A 13 -4.89 8.97 -14.55
C SER A 13 -4.69 7.51 -15.01
N GLY A 14 -4.18 7.28 -16.23
CA GLY A 14 -3.97 5.98 -16.85
C GLY A 14 -2.50 5.65 -17.17
N GLU A 15 -1.53 6.44 -16.69
CA GLU A 15 -0.10 6.09 -16.82
C GLU A 15 0.58 5.96 -15.45
N LEU A 16 -0.15 5.40 -14.48
CA LEU A 16 0.52 4.49 -13.56
C LEU A 16 0.89 3.29 -14.45
N ALA A 17 2.06 3.33 -15.07
CA ALA A 17 2.60 2.17 -15.77
C ALA A 17 2.32 0.96 -14.88
N MET A 18 1.55 -0.01 -15.38
CA MET A 18 1.30 -1.28 -14.72
C MET A 18 2.66 -1.99 -14.63
N VAL A 19 3.46 -1.52 -13.69
CA VAL A 19 4.69 -2.16 -13.27
C VAL A 19 4.19 -3.37 -12.52
N GLU A 20 4.48 -4.55 -13.07
CA GLU A 20 4.25 -5.79 -12.36
C GLU A 20 4.87 -5.65 -10.97
N PRO A 21 4.06 -5.74 -9.91
CA PRO A 21 4.57 -5.54 -8.57
C PRO A 21 5.65 -6.59 -8.32
N SER A 22 6.76 -6.17 -7.72
CA SER A 22 7.75 -7.13 -7.26
C SER A 22 7.06 -8.19 -6.38
N PRO A 23 7.58 -9.43 -6.33
CA PRO A 23 6.99 -10.47 -5.47
C PRO A 23 6.79 -10.00 -4.02
N ARG A 24 7.72 -9.20 -3.49
CA ARG A 24 7.62 -8.59 -2.15
C ARG A 24 6.45 -7.61 -2.06
N ALA A 25 6.25 -6.77 -3.07
CA ALA A 25 5.12 -5.83 -3.11
C ALA A 25 3.77 -6.56 -3.19
N ALA A 26 3.68 -7.65 -3.96
CA ALA A 26 2.47 -8.48 -4.03
C ALA A 26 2.12 -9.10 -2.67
N VAL A 27 3.11 -9.60 -1.93
CA VAL A 27 2.90 -10.13 -0.57
C VAL A 27 2.45 -9.03 0.39
N VAL A 28 3.07 -7.84 0.36
CA VAL A 28 2.65 -6.70 1.20
C VAL A 28 1.22 -6.29 0.90
N ALA A 29 0.81 -6.23 -0.37
CA ALA A 29 -0.56 -5.90 -0.75
C ALA A 29 -1.58 -6.94 -0.23
N SER A 30 -1.24 -8.23 -0.33
CA SER A 30 -2.05 -9.32 0.22
C SER A 30 -2.21 -9.21 1.74
N LEU A 31 -1.11 -8.95 2.46
CA LEU A 31 -1.13 -8.75 3.91
C LEU A 31 -1.92 -7.50 4.31
N ALA A 32 -1.81 -6.40 3.57
CA ALA A 32 -2.61 -5.19 3.82
C ALA A 32 -4.12 -5.47 3.69
N GLY A 33 -4.53 -6.26 2.70
CA GLY A 33 -5.92 -6.71 2.57
C GLY A 33 -6.39 -7.58 3.74
N THR A 34 -5.52 -8.45 4.24
CA THR A 34 -5.80 -9.27 5.44
C THR A 34 -5.89 -8.42 6.70
N LEU A 35 -4.98 -7.46 6.89
CA LEU A 35 -4.99 -6.52 8.00
C LEU A 35 -6.28 -5.71 8.03
N SER A 36 -6.72 -5.19 6.88
CA SER A 36 -7.97 -4.45 6.78
C SER A 36 -9.18 -5.27 7.21
N ARG A 37 -9.22 -6.57 6.89
CA ARG A 37 -10.30 -7.47 7.33
C ARG A 37 -10.21 -7.76 8.82
N ALA A 38 -9.03 -8.06 9.35
CA ALA A 38 -8.83 -8.30 10.78
C ALA A 38 -9.30 -7.10 11.62
N VAL A 39 -8.91 -5.88 11.24
CA VAL A 39 -9.35 -4.64 11.89
C VAL A 39 -10.86 -4.46 11.78
N ALA A 40 -11.46 -4.69 10.61
CA ALA A 40 -12.91 -4.58 10.43
C ALA A 40 -13.71 -5.58 11.27
N LEU A 41 -13.13 -6.73 11.59
CA LEU A 41 -13.73 -7.77 12.43
C LEU A 41 -13.42 -7.59 13.93
N GLY A 42 -12.56 -6.64 14.30
CA GLY A 42 -12.09 -6.47 15.68
C GLY A 42 -11.15 -7.57 16.15
N ASP A 43 -10.51 -8.30 15.23
CA ASP A 43 -9.51 -9.32 15.55
C ASP A 43 -8.15 -8.67 15.79
N GLU A 44 -7.94 -8.22 17.03
CA GLU A 44 -6.74 -7.48 17.44
C GLU A 44 -5.46 -8.31 17.34
N GLU A 45 -5.54 -9.62 17.62
CA GLU A 45 -4.40 -10.53 17.53
C GLU A 45 -3.98 -10.70 16.06
N ALA A 46 -4.93 -11.04 15.18
CA ALA A 46 -4.62 -11.18 13.76
C ALA A 46 -4.13 -9.86 13.15
N ALA A 47 -4.70 -8.71 13.56
CA ALA A 47 -4.23 -7.42 13.11
C ALA A 47 -2.77 -7.16 13.55
N ARG A 48 -2.43 -7.51 14.79
CA ARG A 48 -1.08 -7.36 15.32
C ARG A 48 -0.08 -8.25 14.60
N VAL A 49 -0.37 -9.54 14.43
CA VAL A 49 0.51 -10.49 13.73
C VAL A 49 0.76 -10.04 12.29
N VAL A 50 -0.29 -9.61 11.57
CA VAL A 50 -0.15 -9.16 10.19
C VAL A 50 0.64 -7.85 10.11
N HIS A 51 0.45 -6.93 11.05
CA HIS A 51 1.24 -5.71 11.15
C HIS A 51 2.73 -6.01 11.37
N GLU A 52 3.05 -6.92 12.29
CA GLU A 52 4.43 -7.36 12.54
C GLU A 52 5.04 -8.03 11.30
N ALA A 53 4.29 -8.91 10.63
CA ALA A 53 4.75 -9.57 9.41
C ALA A 53 5.08 -8.55 8.30
N ILE A 54 4.27 -7.50 8.15
CA ILE A 54 4.56 -6.39 7.22
C ILE A 54 5.83 -5.66 7.66
N GLY A 55 5.99 -5.35 8.95
CA GLY A 55 7.18 -4.71 9.50
C GLY A 55 8.46 -5.50 9.22
N GLN A 56 8.45 -6.81 9.49
CA GLN A 56 9.57 -7.71 9.19
C GLN A 56 9.86 -7.76 7.69
N LEU A 57 8.82 -7.86 6.86
CA LEU A 57 8.95 -7.79 5.41
C LEU A 57 9.42 -6.44 4.91
N LEU A 58 9.41 -5.37 5.70
CA LEU A 58 9.96 -4.06 5.35
C LEU A 58 11.34 -3.82 5.99
N GLY A 59 11.80 -4.72 6.87
CA GLY A 59 13.02 -4.54 7.65
C GLY A 59 12.89 -3.51 8.76
N LEU A 60 11.67 -3.25 9.22
CA LEU A 60 11.41 -2.36 10.34
C LEU A 60 11.70 -3.10 11.66
N PRO A 61 12.32 -2.43 12.64
CA PRO A 61 12.53 -3.03 13.95
C PRO A 61 11.17 -3.33 14.60
N VAL A 62 11.00 -4.55 15.11
CA VAL A 62 9.87 -4.86 15.99
C VAL A 62 10.05 -4.07 17.28
N ALA A 63 9.09 -3.23 17.65
CA ALA A 63 9.14 -2.53 18.91
C ALA A 63 9.05 -3.59 20.03
N PRO A 64 10.02 -3.65 20.98
CA PRO A 64 9.91 -4.56 22.10
C PRO A 64 8.70 -4.17 22.95
N GLU A 65 7.88 -5.16 23.29
CA GLU A 65 6.78 -4.95 24.23
C GLU A 65 7.37 -4.63 25.61
N GLY A 66 6.94 -3.50 26.18
CA GLY A 66 7.31 -3.03 27.51
C GLY A 66 6.07 -2.76 28.34
#